data_AF-D8TZP8-F1
#
_entry.id   AF-D8TZP8-F1
#
_cell.length_a   1.000
_cell.length_b   1.000
_cell.length_c   1.000
_cell.angle_alpha   90.00
_cell.angle_beta   90.00
_cell.angle_gamma   90.00
#
_symmetry.space_group_name_H-M   'P 1'
#
loop_
_entity.id
_entity.type
_entity.pdbx_description
1 polymer ?
#
loop_
_entity_poly.entity_id
_entity_poly.type
_entity_poly.pdbx_seq_one_letter_code
_entity_poly.pdbx_strand_id
1 'polypeptide(L)'
;MDPVRLTALKPYFRRDGGTVTAGNASPMTDGAAALVVASYEAVQRLGLPLLAAVRGFADAAQSPEWFTTAPALAVPRALKHAGLTSASDVDYWEVNEAFSVVDLVNRQLLGLPATRPFRVNVFGGSVALGHPIGASGARILVTLLNVLRSRGGRRGCAAICNGGGGASSIVVEAMPPPLDKQQQQQLPTAAAAMTRQQSQL
;
A
#
# COMPACT_ATOMS: atom_id res chain seq x y z
N MET A 1 15.59 11.48 -13.35
CA MET A 1 16.77 11.05 -12.57
C MET A 1 17.80 10.56 -13.58
N ASP A 2 19.03 11.06 -13.54
CA ASP A 2 20.08 10.71 -14.51
C ASP A 2 20.88 9.50 -13.99
N PRO A 3 20.80 8.33 -14.64
CA PRO A 3 21.49 7.12 -14.19
C PRO A 3 23.00 7.30 -14.07
N VAL A 4 23.61 8.09 -14.96
CA VAL A 4 25.07 8.33 -14.97
C VAL A 4 25.48 9.15 -13.74
N ARG A 5 24.65 10.11 -13.34
CA ARG A 5 24.92 10.88 -12.11
C ARG A 5 24.76 10.05 -10.85
N LEU A 6 23.85 9.08 -10.84
CA LEU A 6 23.65 8.21 -9.67
C LEU A 6 24.82 7.26 -9.43
N THR A 7 25.42 6.71 -10.49
CA THR A 7 26.58 5.81 -10.37
C THR A 7 27.84 6.54 -9.93
N ALA A 8 27.92 7.86 -10.13
CA ALA A 8 29.03 8.69 -9.68
C ALA A 8 28.97 9.05 -8.18
N LEU A 9 27.85 8.78 -7.49
CA LEU A 9 27.71 9.09 -6.07
C LEU A 9 28.55 8.16 -5.19
N LYS A 10 29.26 8.73 -4.22
CA LYS A 10 30.04 7.96 -3.26
C LYS A 10 29.12 7.23 -2.27
N PRO A 11 29.46 6.00 -1.86
CA PRO A 11 28.79 5.31 -0.76
C PRO A 11 28.84 6.12 0.54
N TYR A 12 27.77 6.09 1.31
CA TYR A 12 27.66 6.88 2.54
C TYR A 12 28.05 6.09 3.79
N PHE A 13 27.48 4.90 3.99
CA PHE A 13 27.65 4.13 5.23
C PHE A 13 28.94 3.29 5.28
N ARG A 14 29.36 2.73 4.14
CA ARG A 14 30.58 1.91 4.03
C ARG A 14 31.42 2.43 2.88
N ARG A 15 32.62 2.95 3.18
CA ARG A 15 33.51 3.54 2.18
C ARG A 15 33.90 2.54 1.09
N ASP A 16 34.39 1.38 1.50
CA ASP A 16 34.86 0.36 0.56
C ASP A 16 33.77 -0.66 0.25
N GLY A 17 33.44 -0.81 -1.04
CA GLY A 17 32.44 -1.74 -1.53
C GLY A 17 31.01 -1.47 -1.06
N GLY A 18 30.71 -0.32 -0.44
CA GLY A 18 29.36 0.07 -0.08
C GLY A 18 28.50 0.36 -1.32
N THR A 19 27.19 0.12 -1.23
CA THR A 19 26.25 0.32 -2.35
C THR A 19 25.20 1.39 -2.06
N VAL A 20 25.02 1.78 -0.80
CA VAL A 20 24.05 2.79 -0.40
C VAL A 20 24.68 4.19 -0.52
N THR A 21 24.03 5.05 -1.29
CA THR A 21 24.44 6.43 -1.59
C THR A 21 23.28 7.38 -1.28
N ALA A 22 23.54 8.69 -1.27
CA ALA A 22 22.47 9.69 -1.10
C ALA A 22 21.38 9.61 -2.20
N GLY A 23 21.70 9.06 -3.38
CA GLY A 23 20.75 8.94 -4.48
C GLY A 23 19.84 7.72 -4.41
N ASN A 24 20.12 6.75 -3.54
CA ASN A 24 19.29 5.56 -3.35
C ASN A 24 18.82 5.40 -1.89
N ALA A 25 18.90 6.48 -1.12
CA ALA A 25 18.35 6.62 0.22
C ALA A 25 17.20 7.61 0.20
N SER A 26 16.20 7.40 1.05
CA SER A 26 15.17 8.41 1.27
C SER A 26 15.77 9.68 1.89
N PRO A 27 15.41 10.88 1.40
CA PRO A 27 15.90 12.13 1.98
C PRO A 27 15.23 12.42 3.32
N MET A 28 15.93 13.18 4.18
CA MET A 28 15.30 13.83 5.33
C MET A 28 14.20 14.77 4.83
N THR A 29 12.97 14.57 5.30
CA THR A 29 11.79 15.24 4.75
C THR A 29 10.80 15.57 5.85
N ASP A 30 10.24 16.79 5.79
CA ASP A 30 9.10 17.20 6.60
C ASP A 30 7.80 16.91 5.87
N GLY A 31 6.82 16.33 6.55
CA GLY A 31 5.53 16.03 5.93
C GLY A 31 4.51 15.41 6.88
N ALA A 32 3.24 15.46 6.48
CA ALA A 32 2.11 14.92 7.22
C ALA A 32 1.18 14.14 6.28
N ALA A 33 0.45 13.18 6.84
CA ALA A 33 -0.61 12.45 6.16
C ALA A 33 -1.71 12.13 7.18
N ALA A 34 -2.95 12.07 6.70
CA ALA A 34 -4.12 11.82 7.53
C ALA A 34 -5.03 10.77 6.89
N LEU A 35 -5.66 9.97 7.75
CA LEU A 35 -6.66 8.98 7.40
C LEU A 35 -7.81 9.13 8.38
N VAL A 36 -9.04 9.01 7.88
CA VAL A 36 -10.24 8.88 8.70
C VAL A 36 -10.63 7.41 8.69
N VAL A 37 -10.65 6.80 9.87
CA VAL A 37 -11.03 5.39 10.05
C VAL A 37 -12.30 5.35 10.88
N ALA A 38 -13.26 4.54 10.45
CA ALA A 38 -14.53 4.36 11.13
C ALA A 38 -14.96 2.90 11.02
N SER A 39 -15.80 2.45 11.96
CA SER A 39 -16.46 1.16 11.82
C SER A 39 -17.45 1.20 10.65
N TYR A 40 -17.75 0.02 10.09
CA TYR A 40 -18.70 -0.07 8.99
C TYR A 40 -20.09 0.44 9.41
N GLU A 41 -20.52 0.15 10.64
CA GLU A 41 -21.79 0.62 11.21
C GLU A 41 -21.83 2.15 11.31
N ALA A 42 -20.73 2.79 11.72
CA ALA A 42 -20.65 4.24 11.78
C ALA A 42 -20.71 4.87 10.39
N VAL A 43 -20.05 4.27 9.40
CA VAL A 43 -20.12 4.70 7.99
C VAL A 43 -21.55 4.62 7.46
N GLN A 44 -22.26 3.51 7.72
CA GLN A 44 -23.66 3.34 7.31
C GLN A 44 -24.59 4.33 8.04
N ARG A 45 -24.49 4.42 9.36
CA ARG A 45 -25.33 5.30 10.19
C ARG A 45 -25.18 6.77 9.82
N LEU A 46 -23.97 7.20 9.46
CA LEU A 46 -23.66 8.59 9.13
C LEU A 46 -23.69 8.89 7.61
N GLY A 47 -23.94 7.88 6.76
CA GLY A 47 -23.98 8.05 5.31
C GLY A 47 -22.63 8.50 4.70
N LEU A 48 -21.50 8.08 5.29
CA LEU A 48 -20.17 8.51 4.85
C LEU A 48 -19.69 7.71 3.62
N PRO A 49 -18.87 8.31 2.73
CA PRO A 49 -18.28 7.58 1.63
C PRO A 49 -17.26 6.56 2.14
N LEU A 50 -17.39 5.30 1.71
CA LEU A 50 -16.41 4.26 2.00
C LEU A 50 -15.40 4.16 0.86
N LEU A 51 -14.14 4.52 1.10
CA LEU A 51 -13.08 4.48 0.09
C LEU A 51 -12.44 3.09 -0.04
N ALA A 52 -12.20 2.46 1.10
CA ALA A 52 -11.61 1.13 1.19
C ALA A 52 -11.94 0.50 2.54
N ALA A 53 -11.73 -0.80 2.64
CA ALA A 53 -11.80 -1.53 3.90
C ALA A 53 -10.46 -2.22 4.18
N VAL A 54 -10.05 -2.20 5.45
CA VAL A 54 -8.94 -3.02 5.93
C VAL A 54 -9.39 -4.48 5.94
N ARG A 55 -8.66 -5.35 5.24
CA ARG A 55 -8.96 -6.79 5.16
C ARG A 55 -8.06 -7.62 6.07
N GLY A 56 -6.82 -7.19 6.26
CA GLY A 56 -5.88 -7.84 7.16
C GLY A 56 -4.72 -6.91 7.48
N PHE A 57 -4.10 -7.10 8.62
CA PHE A 57 -2.88 -6.41 9.01
C PHE A 57 -2.04 -7.33 9.88
N ALA A 58 -0.74 -7.11 9.91
CA ALA A 58 0.15 -7.84 10.79
C ALA A 58 1.44 -7.08 11.03
N ASP A 59 2.04 -7.37 12.18
CA ASP A 59 3.40 -6.98 12.50
C ASP A 59 4.33 -8.19 12.49
N ALA A 60 5.61 -7.93 12.23
CA ALA A 60 6.67 -8.87 12.41
C ALA A 60 7.92 -8.15 12.92
N ALA A 61 8.82 -8.91 13.55
CA ALA A 61 10.10 -8.41 13.99
C ALA A 61 11.17 -9.48 13.85
N GLN A 62 12.40 -9.02 13.69
CA GLN A 62 13.63 -9.79 13.70
C GLN A 62 14.75 -8.91 14.28
N SER A 63 15.98 -9.40 14.27
CA SER A 63 17.10 -8.64 14.82
C SER A 63 17.23 -7.26 14.15
N PRO A 64 17.55 -6.19 14.90
CA PRO A 64 17.56 -4.81 14.39
C PRO A 64 18.43 -4.60 13.14
N GLU A 65 19.56 -5.29 13.03
CA GLU A 65 20.45 -5.23 11.87
C GLU A 65 19.80 -5.72 10.56
N TRP A 66 18.72 -6.49 10.66
CA TRP A 66 17.95 -7.02 9.52
C TRP A 66 16.65 -6.26 9.27
N PHE A 67 16.42 -5.10 9.88
CA PHE A 67 15.14 -4.38 9.75
C PHE A 67 14.66 -4.17 8.31
N THR A 68 15.58 -4.04 7.35
CA THR A 68 15.28 -3.85 5.93
C THR A 68 14.54 -5.02 5.29
N THR A 69 14.66 -6.24 5.81
CA THR A 69 13.95 -7.44 5.32
C THR A 69 12.75 -7.84 6.19
N ALA A 70 12.49 -7.11 7.29
CA ALA A 70 11.36 -7.39 8.17
C ALA A 70 9.99 -7.34 7.46
N PRO A 71 9.75 -6.49 6.44
CA PRO A 71 8.48 -6.51 5.70
C PRO A 71 8.17 -7.86 5.06
N ALA A 72 9.18 -8.63 4.62
CA ALA A 72 9.00 -9.97 4.06
C ALA A 72 8.43 -10.97 5.08
N LEU A 73 8.53 -10.68 6.39
CA LEU A 73 7.91 -11.46 7.46
C LEU A 73 6.50 -10.98 7.80
N ALA A 74 6.23 -9.68 7.68
CA ALA A 74 4.94 -9.08 8.02
C ALA A 74 3.89 -9.30 6.91
N VAL A 75 4.29 -9.15 5.64
CA VAL A 75 3.39 -9.26 4.48
C VAL A 75 2.64 -10.60 4.44
N PRO A 76 3.29 -11.78 4.53
CA PRO A 76 2.58 -13.05 4.46
C PRO A 76 1.54 -13.22 5.56
N ARG A 77 1.80 -12.66 6.75
CA ARG A 77 0.86 -12.66 7.88
C ARG A 77 -0.34 -11.77 7.61
N ALA A 78 -0.11 -10.58 7.07
CA ALA A 78 -1.18 -9.65 6.71
C ALA A 78 -2.08 -10.22 5.60
N LEU A 79 -1.49 -10.86 4.58
CA LEU A 79 -2.22 -11.58 3.53
C LEU A 79 -3.08 -12.71 4.11
N LYS A 80 -2.50 -13.53 5.01
CA LYS A 80 -3.24 -14.60 5.69
C LYS A 80 -4.41 -14.05 6.50
N HIS A 81 -4.23 -12.96 7.24
CA HIS A 81 -5.31 -12.31 7.99
C HIS A 81 -6.39 -11.71 7.06
N ALA A 82 -6.02 -11.34 5.84
CA ALA A 82 -6.95 -10.91 4.80
C ALA A 82 -7.64 -12.07 4.05
N GLY A 83 -7.36 -13.33 4.41
CA GLY A 83 -7.88 -14.50 3.72
C GLY A 83 -7.30 -14.70 2.31
N LEU A 84 -6.16 -14.07 1.99
CA LEU A 84 -5.46 -14.22 0.72
C LEU A 84 -4.41 -15.32 0.84
N THR A 85 -4.26 -16.13 -0.21
CA THR A 85 -3.35 -17.28 -0.21
C THR A 85 -2.07 -16.99 -0.99
N SER A 86 -2.08 -15.97 -1.86
CA SER A 86 -0.94 -15.63 -2.72
C SER A 86 -0.74 -14.12 -2.85
N ALA A 87 0.51 -13.72 -3.08
CA ALA A 87 0.84 -12.36 -3.51
C ALA A 87 0.17 -11.99 -4.86
N SER A 88 -0.15 -12.98 -5.70
CA SER A 88 -0.90 -12.75 -6.95
C SER A 88 -2.33 -12.24 -6.73
N ASP A 89 -2.87 -12.38 -5.51
CA ASP A 89 -4.21 -11.89 -5.17
C ASP A 89 -4.24 -10.38 -4.90
N VAL A 90 -3.07 -9.72 -4.91
CA VAL A 90 -2.90 -8.29 -4.69
C VAL A 90 -2.55 -7.60 -6.00
N ASP A 91 -3.31 -6.55 -6.33
CA ASP A 91 -3.16 -5.82 -7.58
C ASP A 91 -1.97 -4.85 -7.55
N TYR A 92 -1.84 -4.11 -6.44
CA TYR A 92 -0.83 -3.07 -6.25
C TYR A 92 -0.21 -3.10 -4.85
N TRP A 93 1.04 -2.67 -4.79
CA TRP A 93 1.87 -2.71 -3.59
C TRP A 93 2.50 -1.35 -3.31
N GLU A 94 2.55 -0.98 -2.05
CA GLU A 94 3.37 0.13 -1.56
C GLU A 94 4.36 -0.39 -0.51
N VAL A 95 5.63 -0.48 -0.87
CA VAL A 95 6.71 -0.87 0.03
C VAL A 95 7.53 0.39 0.33
N ASN A 96 7.58 0.79 1.60
CA ASN A 96 8.32 1.99 2.00
C ASN A 96 9.82 1.85 1.68
N GLU A 97 10.37 2.82 0.96
CA GLU A 97 11.75 2.81 0.49
C GLU A 97 12.65 3.63 1.42
N ALA A 98 12.96 3.12 2.62
CA ALA A 98 13.97 3.77 3.46
C ALA A 98 15.31 3.88 2.71
N PHE A 99 15.64 2.81 1.97
CA PHE A 99 16.65 2.74 0.92
C PHE A 99 16.08 1.96 -0.27
N SER A 100 16.58 2.17 -1.49
CA SER A 100 16.13 1.42 -2.68
C SER A 100 16.29 -0.10 -2.51
N VAL A 101 17.30 -0.54 -1.76
CA VAL A 101 17.52 -1.97 -1.48
C VAL A 101 16.40 -2.59 -0.65
N VAL A 102 15.69 -1.80 0.17
CA VAL A 102 14.57 -2.28 1.01
C VAL A 102 13.46 -2.80 0.12
N ASP A 103 13.02 -2.01 -0.86
CA ASP A 103 12.01 -2.47 -1.80
C ASP A 103 12.52 -3.65 -2.65
N LEU A 104 13.73 -3.56 -3.22
CA LEU A 104 14.31 -4.61 -4.06
C LEU A 104 14.36 -5.97 -3.35
N VAL A 105 14.88 -6.01 -2.12
CA VAL A 105 15.04 -7.27 -1.39
C VAL A 105 13.69 -7.85 -0.97
N ASN A 106 12.73 -7.03 -0.55
CA ASN A 106 11.41 -7.51 -0.17
C ASN A 106 10.63 -8.02 -1.39
N ARG A 107 10.74 -7.36 -2.55
CA ARG A 107 10.17 -7.87 -3.80
C ARG A 107 10.73 -9.25 -4.15
N GLN A 108 12.05 -9.42 -4.04
CA GLN A 108 12.68 -10.71 -4.30
C GLN A 108 12.21 -11.79 -3.32
N LEU A 109 12.22 -11.52 -2.01
CA LEU A 109 11.83 -12.48 -0.98
C LEU A 109 10.36 -12.88 -1.03
N LEU A 110 9.49 -11.94 -1.42
CA LEU A 110 8.04 -12.16 -1.52
C LEU A 110 7.60 -12.62 -2.93
N GLY A 111 8.54 -12.74 -3.88
CA GLY A 111 8.22 -13.09 -5.27
C GLY A 111 7.34 -12.06 -5.97
N LEU A 112 7.45 -10.78 -5.61
CA LEU A 112 6.66 -9.71 -6.22
C LEU A 112 7.14 -9.39 -7.63
N PRO A 113 6.25 -8.98 -8.55
CA PRO A 113 6.63 -8.64 -9.91
C PRO A 113 7.70 -7.54 -9.96
N ALA A 114 8.86 -7.88 -10.53
CA ALA A 114 9.96 -6.94 -10.76
C ALA A 114 9.95 -6.33 -12.18
N THR A 115 9.07 -6.80 -13.05
CA THR A 115 8.98 -6.44 -14.47
C THR A 115 7.66 -5.72 -14.78
N ARG A 116 7.49 -5.29 -16.04
CA ARG A 116 6.27 -4.61 -16.49
C ARG A 116 5.09 -5.60 -16.59
N PRO A 117 3.85 -5.16 -16.27
CA PRO A 117 3.51 -3.85 -15.70
C PRO A 117 3.97 -3.73 -14.24
N PHE A 118 4.53 -2.57 -13.88
CA PHE A 118 4.93 -2.30 -12.50
C PHE A 118 3.69 -2.28 -11.60
N ARG A 119 3.75 -3.06 -10.51
CA ARG A 119 2.70 -3.14 -9.50
C ARG A 119 3.15 -2.66 -8.13
N VAL A 120 4.43 -2.37 -7.94
CA VAL A 120 5.02 -1.89 -6.68
C VAL A 120 5.44 -0.43 -6.86
N ASN A 121 5.07 0.43 -5.91
CA ASN A 121 5.44 1.86 -5.84
C ASN A 121 5.17 2.60 -7.17
N VAL A 122 3.99 2.40 -7.75
CA VAL A 122 3.65 2.86 -9.12
C VAL A 122 3.73 4.38 -9.29
N PHE A 123 3.52 5.13 -8.21
CA PHE A 123 3.64 6.59 -8.19
C PHE A 123 4.96 7.09 -7.59
N GLY A 124 5.96 6.21 -7.49
CA GLY A 124 7.22 6.46 -6.80
C GLY A 124 7.12 6.20 -5.31
N GLY A 125 8.24 5.85 -4.69
CA GLY A 125 8.34 5.60 -3.26
C GLY A 125 9.16 6.66 -2.53
N SER A 126 9.56 6.34 -1.30
CA SER A 126 10.22 7.27 -0.39
C SER A 126 11.61 7.75 -0.80
N VAL A 127 12.28 7.07 -1.74
CA VAL A 127 13.55 7.60 -2.30
C VAL A 127 13.29 8.87 -3.11
N ALA A 128 12.13 8.97 -3.77
CA ALA A 128 11.75 10.15 -4.54
C ALA A 128 10.87 11.13 -3.73
N LEU A 129 9.94 10.61 -2.93
CA LEU A 129 8.90 11.38 -2.25
C LEU A 129 9.28 11.80 -0.82
N GLY A 130 10.35 11.23 -0.27
CA GLY A 130 10.75 11.45 1.12
C GLY A 130 10.16 10.47 2.13
N HIS A 131 10.71 10.53 3.34
CA HIS A 131 10.34 9.65 4.46
C HIS A 131 10.17 10.44 5.77
N PRO A 132 9.11 11.26 5.92
CA PRO A 132 8.73 11.82 7.21
C PRO A 132 8.30 10.67 8.13
N ILE A 133 9.16 10.28 9.08
CA ILE A 133 9.11 8.99 9.80
C ILE A 133 7.71 8.70 10.38
N GLY A 134 7.13 9.65 11.13
CA GLY A 134 5.80 9.47 11.75
C GLY A 134 4.64 9.50 10.76
N ALA A 135 4.79 10.15 9.61
CA ALA A 135 3.72 10.28 8.62
C ALA A 135 3.75 9.19 7.53
N SER A 136 4.88 8.49 7.36
CA SER A 136 5.12 7.63 6.20
C SER A 136 4.18 6.44 6.10
N GLY A 137 3.77 5.85 7.23
CA GLY A 137 2.81 4.75 7.25
C GLY A 137 1.43 5.15 6.72
N ALA A 138 0.90 6.30 7.14
CA ALA A 138 -0.33 6.84 6.59
C ALA A 138 -0.15 7.26 5.12
N ARG A 139 1.00 7.86 4.79
CA ARG A 139 1.31 8.36 3.45
C ARG A 139 1.40 7.23 2.41
N ILE A 140 2.07 6.09 2.67
CA ILE A 140 2.05 4.92 1.75
C ILE A 140 0.62 4.43 1.52
N LEU A 141 -0.21 4.42 2.56
CA LEU A 141 -1.57 3.93 2.42
C LEU A 141 -2.42 4.89 1.58
N VAL A 142 -2.30 6.20 1.80
CA VAL A 142 -2.95 7.21 0.94
C VAL A 142 -2.51 7.08 -0.52
N THR A 143 -1.21 6.90 -0.77
CA THR A 143 -0.69 6.66 -2.13
C THR A 143 -1.31 5.39 -2.73
N LEU A 144 -1.29 4.26 -2.00
CA LEU A 144 -1.85 2.99 -2.44
C LEU A 144 -3.33 3.11 -2.81
N LEU A 145 -4.14 3.76 -1.99
CA LEU A 145 -5.57 3.96 -2.25
C LEU A 145 -5.80 4.77 -3.53
N ASN A 146 -4.97 5.78 -3.80
CA ASN A 146 -5.02 6.54 -5.05
C ASN A 146 -4.57 5.71 -6.26
N VAL A 147 -3.57 4.85 -6.11
CA VAL A 147 -3.15 3.90 -7.16
C VAL A 147 -4.30 2.95 -7.49
N LEU A 148 -4.91 2.31 -6.48
CA LEU A 148 -6.05 1.40 -6.67
C LEU A 148 -7.19 2.09 -7.43
N ARG A 149 -7.58 3.29 -7.00
CA ARG A 149 -8.64 4.07 -7.65
C ARG A 149 -8.29 4.47 -9.09
N SER A 150 -7.10 5.01 -9.33
CA SER A 150 -6.71 5.53 -10.64
C SER A 150 -6.38 4.44 -11.66
N ARG A 151 -6.01 3.24 -11.19
CA ARG A 151 -5.63 2.11 -12.03
C ARG A 151 -6.65 0.98 -12.04
N GLY A 152 -7.83 1.19 -11.44
CA GLY A 152 -8.89 0.18 -11.36
C GLY A 152 -8.48 -1.09 -10.59
N GLY A 153 -7.53 -0.98 -9.65
CA GLY A 153 -7.16 -2.08 -8.78
C GLY A 153 -8.16 -2.26 -7.63
N ARG A 154 -8.35 -3.50 -7.19
CA ARG A 154 -9.27 -3.85 -6.11
C ARG A 154 -8.52 -4.07 -4.81
N ARG A 155 -7.44 -4.84 -4.81
CA ARG A 155 -6.69 -5.22 -3.60
C ARG A 155 -5.31 -4.60 -3.59
N GLY A 156 -4.96 -3.98 -2.48
CA GLY A 156 -3.64 -3.40 -2.26
C GLY A 156 -3.01 -3.89 -0.98
N CYS A 157 -1.68 -3.95 -0.96
CA CYS A 157 -0.91 -4.24 0.25
C CYS A 157 0.19 -3.19 0.45
N ALA A 158 0.22 -2.60 1.63
CA ALA A 158 1.28 -1.67 2.04
C ALA A 158 2.17 -2.35 3.10
N ALA A 159 3.47 -2.07 3.05
CA ALA A 159 4.43 -2.59 4.02
C ALA A 159 5.52 -1.57 4.33
N ILE A 160 5.90 -1.48 5.60
CA ILE A 160 6.90 -0.53 6.09
C ILE A 160 7.78 -1.18 7.16
N CYS A 161 9.09 -1.05 7.02
CA CYS A 161 10.06 -1.42 8.04
C CYS A 161 10.18 -0.31 9.10
N ASN A 162 10.59 -0.68 10.31
CA ASN A 162 10.99 0.24 11.36
C ASN A 162 12.45 -0.02 11.78
N GLY A 163 13.18 1.01 12.19
CA GLY A 163 14.62 0.89 12.48
C GLY A 163 14.97 0.00 13.68
N GLY A 164 13.97 -0.45 14.46
CA GLY A 164 14.15 -1.34 15.61
C GLY A 164 14.13 -2.83 15.26
N GLY A 165 14.09 -3.20 13.96
CA GLY A 165 14.02 -4.60 13.52
C GLY A 165 12.61 -5.11 13.21
N GLY A 166 11.59 -4.26 13.37
CA GLY A 166 10.20 -4.58 13.09
C GLY A 166 9.71 -4.11 11.72
N ALA A 167 8.51 -4.55 11.37
CA ALA A 167 7.75 -4.08 10.22
C ALA A 167 6.25 -4.25 10.46
N SER A 168 5.48 -3.42 9.78
CA SER A 168 4.02 -3.49 9.74
C SER A 168 3.56 -3.63 8.31
N SER A 169 2.51 -4.42 8.08
CA SER A 169 1.87 -4.55 6.78
C SER A 169 0.35 -4.54 6.91
N ILE A 170 -0.32 -3.91 5.93
CA ILE A 170 -1.77 -3.78 5.88
C ILE A 170 -2.27 -4.10 4.47
N VAL A 171 -3.32 -4.91 4.40
CA VAL A 171 -4.05 -5.26 3.18
C VAL A 171 -5.37 -4.52 3.18
N VAL A 172 -5.64 -3.81 2.09
CA VAL A 172 -6.88 -3.07 1.89
C VAL A 172 -7.59 -3.52 0.62
N GLU A 173 -8.91 -3.46 0.64
CA GLU A 173 -9.74 -3.63 -0.54
C GLU A 173 -10.44 -2.31 -0.85
N ALA A 174 -10.19 -1.77 -2.04
CA ALA A 174 -10.85 -0.58 -2.55
C ALA A 174 -12.33 -0.86 -2.79
N MET A 175 -13.18 0.08 -2.39
CA MET A 175 -14.60 0.01 -2.71
C MET A 175 -14.87 0.62 -4.08
N PRO A 176 -15.88 0.14 -4.81
CA PRO A 176 -16.38 0.85 -5.97
C PRO A 176 -16.69 2.29 -5.58
N PRO A 177 -16.39 3.28 -6.44
CA PRO A 177 -16.85 4.63 -6.18
C PRO A 177 -18.37 4.59 -5.95
N PRO A 178 -18.91 5.40 -5.02
CA PRO A 178 -20.35 5.53 -4.89
C PRO A 178 -20.92 5.83 -6.26
N LEU A 179 -21.97 5.11 -6.65
CA LEU A 179 -22.73 5.42 -7.87
C LEU A 179 -23.05 6.91 -7.85
N ASP A 180 -22.90 7.59 -8.98
CA ASP A 180 -23.25 9.01 -9.03
C ASP A 180 -24.77 9.19 -8.77
N LYS A 181 -25.21 10.42 -8.47
CA LYS A 181 -26.62 10.68 -8.16
C LYS A 181 -27.58 10.26 -9.29
N GLN A 182 -27.13 10.25 -10.55
CA GLN A 182 -27.95 9.82 -11.69
C GLN A 182 -28.05 8.30 -11.76
N GLN A 183 -26.96 7.58 -11.51
CA GLN A 183 -26.90 6.13 -11.40
C GLN A 183 -27.69 5.63 -10.19
N GLN A 184 -27.66 6.36 -9.08
CA GLN A 184 -28.49 6.08 -7.90
C GLN A 184 -29.99 6.26 -8.18
N GLN A 185 -30.37 7.25 -9.01
CA GLN A 185 -31.75 7.48 -9.44
C GLN A 185 -32.25 6.44 -10.47
N GLN A 186 -31.33 5.76 -11.15
CA GLN A 186 -31.64 4.70 -12.13
C GLN A 186 -31.67 3.30 -11.52
N LEU A 187 -31.21 3.12 -10.27
CA LEU A 187 -31.36 1.86 -9.57
C LEU A 187 -32.85 1.58 -9.33
N PRO A 188 -33.34 0.37 -9.64
CA PRO A 188 -34.71 0.00 -9.26
C PRO A 188 -34.82 0.13 -7.75
N THR A 189 -35.79 0.93 -7.31
CA THR A 189 -36.12 1.02 -5.88
C THR A 189 -36.45 -0.38 -5.38
N ALA A 190 -36.06 -0.71 -4.14
CA ALA A 190 -36.37 -2.01 -3.54
C ALA A 190 -37.87 -2.35 -3.63
N ALA A 191 -38.73 -1.33 -3.60
CA ALA A 191 -40.16 -1.44 -3.87
C ALA A 191 -40.50 -1.90 -5.31
N ALA A 192 -39.85 -1.34 -6.35
CA ALA A 192 -40.09 -1.70 -7.75
C ALA A 192 -39.58 -3.11 -8.12
N ALA A 193 -38.52 -3.60 -7.44
CA ALA A 193 -38.03 -4.97 -7.60
C ALA A 193 -39.00 -6.00 -6.99
N MET A 194 -39.63 -5.67 -5.86
CA MET A 194 -40.64 -6.53 -5.22
C MET A 194 -41.96 -6.61 -6.00
N THR A 195 -42.40 -5.51 -6.62
CA THR A 195 -43.64 -5.52 -7.44
C THR A 195 -43.52 -6.41 -8.68
N ARG A 196 -42.33 -6.53 -9.29
CA ARG A 196 -42.11 -7.41 -10.45
C ARG A 196 -42.13 -8.91 -10.10
N GLN A 197 -41.77 -9.27 -8.87
CA GLN A 197 -41.86 -10.65 -8.40
C GLN A 197 -43.29 -11.07 -8.07
N GLN A 198 -44.16 -10.12 -7.68
CA GLN A 198 -45.57 -10.40 -7.38
C GLN A 198 -46.47 -10.43 -8.61
N SER A 199 -46.04 -9.87 -9.74
CA SER A 199 -46.78 -9.91 -11.02
C SER A 199 -46.41 -11.11 -11.91
N GLN A 200 -45.54 -12.00 -11.44
CA GLN A 200 -45.12 -13.23 -12.14
C GLN A 200 -45.57 -14.51 -11.41
N LEU A 201 -46.45 -14.37 -10.41
CA LEU A 201 -47.23 -15.43 -9.78
C LEU A 201 -48.70 -15.23 -10.14
#